data_AF-A0A940URH1-F1
#
_entry.id   AF-A0A940URH1-F1
#
_cell.length_a   1.000
_cell.length_b   1.000
_cell.length_c   1.000
_cell.angle_alpha   90.00
_cell.angle_beta   90.00
_cell.angle_gamma   90.00
#
_symmetry.space_group_name_H-M   'P 1'
#
loop_
_entity.id
_entity.type
_entity.pdbx_description
1 polymer ?
#
loop_
_entity_poly.entity_id
_entity_poly.type
_entity_poly.pdbx_seq_one_letter_code
_entity_poly.pdbx_strand_id
1 'polypeptide(L)'
;MKGYRYFQKTLLIGLSLLSFAFSFVFDAASAGPGDNFERYRQTIKNEYGIDIKDFKDSMKGGRADGKPITKYDLNQILMGIKVEQEHASDKMRALEIVTDHLEEFGNYYTLLLKMEEEAEDQEKESAEKKKK
;
A
#
# COMPACT_ATOMS: atom_id res chain seq x y z
N MET A 1 -45.26 19.57 51.59
CA MET A 1 -46.46 19.43 50.73
C MET A 1 -46.08 18.63 49.49
N LYS A 2 -47.04 17.81 49.04
CA LYS A 2 -46.99 16.68 48.10
C LYS A 2 -46.16 16.86 46.82
N GLY A 3 -45.35 15.84 46.49
CA GLY A 3 -44.85 15.63 45.14
C GLY A 3 -45.93 15.03 44.22
N TYR A 4 -45.73 15.17 42.91
CA TYR A 4 -46.45 14.41 41.89
C TYR A 4 -45.48 14.01 40.77
N ARG A 5 -45.25 12.70 40.70
CA ARG A 5 -44.80 11.97 39.50
C ARG A 5 -45.99 11.90 38.54
N TYR A 6 -45.80 12.04 37.24
CA TYR A 6 -46.59 11.24 36.29
C TYR A 6 -45.79 10.88 35.05
N PHE A 7 -46.02 9.64 34.65
CA PHE A 7 -45.26 8.77 33.78
C PHE A 7 -46.26 8.30 32.72
N GLN A 8 -46.05 8.61 31.45
CA GLN A 8 -46.77 8.01 30.31
C GLN A 8 -45.69 7.72 29.24
N LYS A 9 -45.09 6.54 29.20
CA LYS A 9 -45.53 5.31 28.48
C LYS A 9 -45.97 5.54 27.03
N THR A 10 -45.02 5.26 26.13
CA THR A 10 -45.13 4.51 24.86
C THR A 10 -46.12 4.97 23.79
N LEU A 11 -45.57 5.36 22.64
CA LEU A 11 -46.07 4.87 21.35
C LEU A 11 -44.89 4.62 20.40
N LEU A 12 -44.63 3.34 20.14
CA LEU A 12 -43.87 2.89 18.97
C LEU A 12 -44.60 3.34 17.70
N ILE A 13 -43.88 4.00 16.80
CA ILE A 13 -44.22 4.00 15.37
C ILE A 13 -42.97 3.56 14.64
N GLY A 14 -42.97 2.29 14.22
CA GLY A 14 -42.04 1.79 13.22
C GLY A 14 -42.56 2.07 11.82
N LEU A 15 -41.65 2.49 10.94
CA LEU A 15 -41.59 2.39 9.47
C LEU A 15 -40.47 3.37 9.08
N SER A 16 -39.44 3.07 8.32
CA SER A 16 -39.34 2.18 7.19
C SER A 16 -37.86 1.85 6.99
N LEU A 17 -37.56 0.56 6.91
CA LEU A 17 -36.33 0.06 6.31
C LEU A 17 -36.29 0.52 4.85
N LEU A 18 -35.63 1.64 4.56
CA LEU A 18 -35.06 1.81 3.23
C LEU A 18 -33.67 1.17 3.28
N SER A 19 -33.66 -0.15 3.12
CA SER A 19 -32.49 -0.92 2.74
C SER A 19 -32.01 -0.40 1.39
N PHE A 20 -31.27 0.71 1.38
CA PHE A 20 -30.43 1.05 0.27
C PHE A 20 -29.21 0.14 0.38
N ALA A 21 -29.41 -1.12 -0.02
CA ALA A 21 -28.32 -2.01 -0.35
C ALA A 21 -27.65 -1.40 -1.60
N PHE A 22 -26.81 -0.40 -1.37
CA PHE A 22 -25.84 0.01 -2.35
C PHE A 22 -24.77 -1.09 -2.35
N SER A 23 -25.10 -2.16 -3.06
CA SER A 23 -24.13 -3.17 -3.44
C SER A 23 -23.15 -2.51 -4.40
N PHE A 24 -22.11 -1.86 -3.87
CA PHE A 24 -20.85 -1.74 -4.61
C PHE A 24 -20.30 -3.16 -4.74
N VAL A 25 -20.77 -3.89 -5.75
CA VAL A 25 -20.00 -4.99 -6.31
C VAL A 25 -18.79 -4.32 -6.93
N PHE A 26 -17.67 -4.30 -6.21
CA PHE A 26 -16.39 -3.93 -6.78
C PHE A 26 -16.01 -5.08 -7.71
N ASP A 27 -16.39 -4.96 -8.98
CA ASP A 27 -15.98 -5.88 -10.03
C ASP A 27 -14.47 -5.73 -10.21
N ALA A 28 -13.71 -6.53 -9.47
CA ALA A 28 -12.25 -6.51 -9.50
C ALA A 28 -11.66 -7.12 -10.80
N ALA A 29 -12.50 -7.40 -11.80
CA ALA A 29 -12.16 -8.24 -12.94
C ALA A 29 -12.19 -7.55 -14.31
N SER A 30 -12.38 -6.23 -14.41
CA SER A 30 -12.48 -5.56 -15.72
C SER A 30 -11.73 -4.24 -15.86
N ALA A 31 -10.64 -4.05 -15.11
CA ALA A 31 -9.72 -2.94 -15.36
C ALA A 31 -8.95 -3.16 -16.68
N GLY A 32 -9.26 -2.36 -17.71
CA GLY A 32 -8.46 -2.29 -18.93
C GLY A 32 -7.05 -1.75 -18.64
N PRO A 33 -6.11 -1.78 -19.61
CA PRO A 33 -4.76 -1.27 -19.41
C PRO A 33 -4.68 0.17 -18.85
N GLY A 34 -5.67 1.02 -19.15
CA GLY A 34 -5.77 2.39 -18.63
C GLY A 34 -6.28 2.50 -17.19
N ASP A 35 -7.14 1.58 -16.75
CA ASP A 35 -7.73 1.61 -15.40
C ASP A 35 -6.69 1.20 -14.35
N ASN A 36 -5.75 0.34 -14.74
CA ASN A 36 -4.64 -0.07 -13.88
C ASN A 36 -3.68 1.09 -13.57
N PHE A 37 -3.41 1.99 -14.53
CA PHE A 37 -2.50 3.11 -14.29
C PHE A 37 -3.05 4.10 -13.25
N GLU A 38 -4.31 4.51 -13.38
CA GLU A 38 -4.89 5.48 -12.44
C GLU A 38 -4.99 4.89 -11.02
N ARG A 39 -5.32 3.59 -10.90
CA ARG A 39 -5.27 2.90 -9.61
C ARG A 39 -3.88 2.99 -8.98
N TYR A 40 -2.83 2.64 -9.72
CA TYR A 40 -1.46 2.68 -9.23
C TYR A 40 -1.07 4.10 -8.81
N ARG A 41 -1.37 5.07 -9.67
CA ARG A 41 -1.09 6.48 -9.44
C ARG A 41 -1.74 6.99 -8.16
N GLN A 42 -3.04 6.72 -7.97
CA GLN A 42 -3.75 7.17 -6.78
C GLN A 42 -3.23 6.50 -5.52
N THR A 43 -2.98 5.19 -5.54
CA THR A 43 -2.41 4.49 -4.38
C THR A 43 -1.03 5.03 -4.02
N ILE A 44 -0.10 5.08 -4.97
CA ILE A 44 1.27 5.55 -4.74
C ILE A 44 1.30 7.03 -4.29
N LYS A 45 0.42 7.86 -4.85
CA LYS A 45 0.28 9.26 -4.46
C LYS A 45 -0.28 9.42 -3.05
N ASN A 46 -1.28 8.64 -2.69
CA ASN A 46 -1.90 8.72 -1.36
C ASN A 46 -0.95 8.21 -0.26
N GLU A 47 -0.24 7.12 -0.51
CA GLU A 47 0.67 6.51 0.48
C GLU A 47 2.00 7.27 0.62
N TYR A 48 2.60 7.69 -0.49
CA TYR A 48 3.97 8.23 -0.50
C TYR A 48 4.10 9.66 -1.01
N GLY A 49 3.01 10.27 -1.47
CA GLY A 49 3.04 11.60 -2.09
C GLY A 49 3.77 11.64 -3.42
N ILE A 50 3.89 10.50 -4.11
CA ILE A 50 4.57 10.40 -5.42
C ILE A 50 3.50 10.40 -6.52
N ASP A 51 3.51 11.42 -7.39
CA ASP A 51 2.62 11.46 -8.55
C ASP A 51 3.32 10.88 -9.78
N ILE A 52 3.00 9.63 -10.12
CA ILE A 52 3.65 8.91 -11.23
C ILE A 52 3.22 9.39 -12.62
N LYS A 53 2.37 10.42 -12.72
CA LYS A 53 1.92 10.96 -14.02
C LYS A 53 3.09 11.36 -14.92
N ASP A 54 4.13 11.93 -14.33
CA ASP A 54 5.33 12.39 -15.02
C ASP A 54 6.54 11.48 -14.70
N PHE A 55 6.28 10.24 -14.27
CA PHE A 55 7.32 9.25 -14.01
C PHE A 55 8.02 8.87 -15.31
N LYS A 56 9.34 8.98 -15.30
CA LYS A 56 10.23 8.68 -16.42
C LYS A 56 11.60 8.32 -15.86
N ASP A 57 12.32 7.53 -16.62
CA ASP A 57 13.69 7.13 -16.29
C ASP A 57 14.60 8.37 -16.19
N SER A 58 15.42 8.40 -15.15
CA SER A 58 16.37 9.46 -14.84
C SER A 58 17.80 8.94 -14.74
N MET A 59 17.96 7.66 -14.38
CA MET A 59 19.19 6.89 -14.40
C MET A 59 19.33 6.23 -15.77
N LYS A 60 20.57 5.99 -16.21
CA LYS A 60 20.83 5.37 -17.52
C LYS A 60 21.26 3.92 -17.32
N GLY A 61 20.69 3.01 -18.09
CA GLY A 61 21.09 1.60 -18.11
C GLY A 61 20.42 0.76 -17.03
N GLY A 62 19.32 1.25 -16.47
CA GLY A 62 18.44 0.46 -15.62
C GLY A 62 17.85 -0.70 -16.42
N ARG A 63 17.55 -1.80 -15.73
CA ARG A 63 16.93 -2.97 -16.36
C ARG A 63 15.47 -2.68 -16.70
N ALA A 64 14.85 -1.76 -15.96
CA ALA A 64 13.47 -1.34 -16.16
C ALA A 64 13.31 -0.21 -17.19
N ASP A 65 14.39 0.34 -17.75
CA ASP A 65 14.36 1.44 -18.73
C ASP A 65 13.27 1.23 -19.80
N GLY A 66 12.38 2.21 -19.94
CA GLY A 66 11.28 2.24 -20.91
C GLY A 66 10.10 1.32 -20.61
N LYS A 67 10.06 0.63 -19.47
CA LYS A 67 8.96 -0.28 -19.10
C LYS A 67 7.87 0.44 -18.31
N PRO A 68 6.60 0.12 -18.54
CA PRO A 68 5.52 0.76 -17.79
C PRO A 68 5.53 0.26 -16.35
N ILE A 69 5.40 1.18 -15.40
CA ILE A 69 5.31 0.87 -13.96
C ILE A 69 4.20 -0.13 -13.61
N THR A 70 3.09 -0.13 -14.37
CA THR A 70 1.98 -1.07 -14.20
C THR A 70 2.31 -2.50 -14.61
N LYS A 71 3.52 -2.76 -15.13
CA LYS A 71 4.04 -4.11 -15.37
C LYS A 71 4.29 -4.85 -14.04
N TYR A 72 4.67 -4.14 -13.00
CA TYR A 72 5.11 -4.71 -11.73
C TYR A 72 3.95 -4.80 -10.73
N ASP A 73 4.04 -5.73 -9.78
CA ASP A 73 3.04 -5.87 -8.73
C ASP A 73 2.99 -4.62 -7.84
N LEU A 74 1.80 -4.05 -7.64
CA LEU A 74 1.64 -2.83 -6.86
C LEU A 74 2.11 -2.99 -5.41
N ASN A 75 1.88 -4.14 -4.76
CA ASN A 75 2.32 -4.31 -3.37
C ASN A 75 3.85 -4.32 -3.29
N GLN A 76 4.52 -4.96 -4.25
CA GLN A 76 5.97 -4.91 -4.35
C GLN A 76 6.50 -3.50 -4.59
N ILE A 77 5.83 -2.71 -5.43
CA ILE A 77 6.19 -1.30 -5.61
C ILE A 77 6.08 -0.55 -4.28
N LEU A 78 4.96 -0.71 -3.55
CA LEU A 78 4.74 -0.03 -2.28
C LEU A 78 5.76 -0.45 -1.21
N MET A 79 6.10 -1.75 -1.13
CA MET A 79 7.16 -2.24 -0.27
C MET A 79 8.51 -1.62 -0.65
N GLY A 80 8.81 -1.59 -1.94
CA GLY A 80 10.06 -1.05 -2.44
C GLY A 80 10.23 0.45 -2.18
N ILE A 81 9.19 1.25 -2.40
CA ILE A 81 9.26 2.69 -2.13
C ILE A 81 9.62 2.95 -0.66
N LYS A 82 9.06 2.15 0.26
CA LYS A 82 9.38 2.26 1.69
C LYS A 82 10.86 2.01 1.96
N VAL A 83 11.41 0.93 1.40
CA VAL A 83 12.81 0.54 1.57
C VAL A 83 13.76 1.55 0.92
N GLU A 84 13.56 1.87 -0.36
CA GLU A 84 14.50 2.72 -1.10
C GLU A 84 14.52 4.16 -0.60
N GLN A 85 13.44 4.67 0.00
CA GLN A 85 13.44 6.00 0.62
C GLN A 85 14.32 6.10 1.88
N GLU A 86 14.73 4.98 2.47
CA GLU A 86 15.74 4.97 3.54
C GLU A 86 17.15 5.31 3.01
N HIS A 87 17.37 5.14 1.70
CA HIS A 87 18.66 5.28 1.05
C HIS A 87 18.71 6.38 -0.03
N ALA A 88 17.55 6.77 -0.57
CA ALA A 88 17.43 7.77 -1.62
C ALA A 88 16.61 8.99 -1.16
N SER A 89 17.16 10.18 -1.34
CA SER A 89 16.50 11.44 -0.99
C SER A 89 15.46 11.90 -2.02
N ASP A 90 15.63 11.50 -3.29
CA ASP A 90 14.67 11.79 -4.36
C ASP A 90 13.68 10.65 -4.52
N LYS A 91 12.39 10.96 -4.37
CA LYS A 91 11.33 9.94 -4.37
C LYS A 91 11.10 9.29 -5.75
N MET A 92 11.32 10.04 -6.84
CA MET A 92 11.17 9.50 -8.19
C MET A 92 12.33 8.56 -8.52
N ARG A 93 13.54 8.91 -8.08
CA ARG A 93 14.72 8.04 -8.16
C ARG A 93 14.55 6.78 -7.32
N ALA A 94 14.01 6.89 -6.10
CA ALA A 94 13.68 5.71 -5.29
C ALA A 94 12.73 4.78 -6.05
N LEU A 95 11.67 5.34 -6.65
CA LEU A 95 10.72 4.57 -7.45
C LEU A 95 11.35 3.92 -8.70
N GLU A 96 12.31 4.57 -9.34
CA GLU A 96 13.07 4.01 -10.47
C GLU A 96 13.92 2.81 -10.04
N ILE A 97 14.62 2.90 -8.91
CA ILE A 97 15.37 1.77 -8.32
C ILE A 97 14.44 0.59 -8.01
N VAL A 98 13.25 0.87 -7.46
CA VAL A 98 12.22 -0.14 -7.23
C VAL A 98 11.87 -0.90 -8.51
N THR A 99 11.64 -0.17 -9.62
CA THR A 99 11.31 -0.84 -10.89
C THR A 99 12.47 -1.66 -11.44
N ASP A 100 13.72 -1.22 -11.25
CA ASP A 100 14.90 -1.98 -11.64
C ASP A 100 15.01 -3.31 -10.88
N HIS A 101 14.85 -3.28 -9.55
CA HIS A 101 14.86 -4.48 -8.73
C HIS A 101 13.72 -5.46 -9.07
N LEU A 102 12.53 -4.94 -9.35
CA LEU A 102 11.38 -5.77 -9.75
C LEU A 102 11.52 -6.34 -11.18
N GLU A 103 12.35 -5.73 -12.02
CA GLU A 103 12.72 -6.32 -13.29
C GLU A 103 13.70 -7.50 -13.14
N GLU A 104 14.57 -7.47 -12.12
CA GLU A 104 15.44 -8.61 -11.80
C GLU A 104 14.62 -9.76 -11.21
N PHE A 105 13.79 -9.47 -10.22
CA PHE A 105 12.94 -10.45 -9.53
C PHE A 105 11.60 -9.83 -9.16
N GLY A 106 10.50 -10.36 -9.68
CA GLY A 106 9.16 -9.79 -9.48
C GLY A 106 8.69 -9.75 -8.02
N ASN A 107 9.32 -10.51 -7.11
CA ASN A 107 9.04 -10.54 -5.67
C ASN A 107 10.24 -10.06 -4.82
N TYR A 108 11.11 -9.22 -5.40
CA TYR A 108 12.36 -8.76 -4.79
C TYR A 108 12.20 -8.31 -3.34
N TYR A 109 11.24 -7.44 -3.05
CA TYR A 109 11.10 -6.85 -1.72
C TYR A 109 10.55 -7.82 -0.69
N THR A 110 9.79 -8.84 -1.11
CA THR A 110 9.43 -9.95 -0.20
C THR A 110 10.64 -10.79 0.18
N LEU A 111 11.53 -11.06 -0.79
CA LEU A 111 12.76 -11.80 -0.51
C LEU A 111 13.71 -10.99 0.38
N LEU A 112 13.83 -9.68 0.12
CA LEU A 112 14.64 -8.78 0.92
C LEU A 112 14.15 -8.74 2.37
N LEU A 113 12.86 -8.50 2.60
CA LEU A 113 12.28 -8.47 3.94
C LEU A 113 12.61 -9.75 4.73
N LYS A 114 12.44 -10.91 4.10
CA LYS A 114 12.77 -12.19 4.73
C LYS A 114 14.24 -12.29 5.11
N MET A 115 15.15 -11.86 4.21
CA MET A 115 16.59 -11.88 4.48
C MET A 115 16.97 -10.93 5.63
N GLU A 116 16.33 -9.77 5.72
CA GLU A 116 16.55 -8.79 6.79
C GLU A 116 16.05 -9.32 8.14
N GLU A 117 14.84 -9.89 8.19
CA GLU A 117 14.29 -10.52 9.40
C GLU A 117 15.20 -11.64 9.93
N GLU A 118 15.69 -12.52 9.04
CA GLU A 118 16.63 -13.59 9.40
C GLU A 118 17.96 -13.03 9.94
N ALA A 119 18.46 -11.94 9.37
CA ALA A 119 19.69 -11.30 9.83
C ALA A 119 19.52 -10.63 11.22
N GLU A 120 18.39 -9.96 11.45
CA GLU A 120 18.09 -9.36 12.74
C GLU A 120 18.02 -10.39 13.87
N ASP A 121 17.40 -11.54 13.61
CA ASP A 121 17.29 -12.60 14.60
C ASP A 121 18.65 -13.23 14.94
N GLN A 122 19.50 -13.42 13.93
CA GLN A 122 20.89 -13.86 14.15
C GLN A 122 21.69 -12.85 15.00
N GLU A 123 21.52 -11.54 14.75
CA GLU A 123 22.16 -10.49 15.53
C GLU A 123 21.70 -10.51 17.00
N LYS A 124 20.38 -10.63 17.24
CA LYS A 124 19.80 -10.76 18.59
C LYS A 124 20.35 -11.97 19.33
N GLU A 125 20.37 -13.14 18.70
CA GLU A 125 20.94 -14.35 19.28
C GLU A 125 22.42 -14.19 19.63
N SER A 126 23.20 -13.55 18.75
CA SER A 126 24.61 -13.30 18.99
C SER A 126 24.83 -12.37 20.19
N ALA A 127 23.97 -11.34 20.34
CA ALA A 127 24.02 -10.40 21.43
C ALA A 127 23.64 -11.04 22.78
N GLU A 128 22.70 -11.98 22.78
CA GLU A 128 22.34 -12.75 23.98
C GLU A 128 23.45 -13.72 24.41
N LYS A 129 24.09 -14.41 23.45
CA LYS A 129 25.23 -15.29 23.73
C LYS A 129 26.41 -14.53 24.35
N LYS A 130 26.65 -13.27 23.95
CA LYS A 130 27.71 -12.41 24.52
C LYS A 130 27.42 -11.92 25.95
N LYS A 131 26.18 -11.98 26.42
CA LYS A 131 25.76 -11.53 27.76
C LYS A 131 25.82 -12.62 28.83
N LYS A 132 26.00 -13.89 28.43
CA LYS A 132 26.12 -15.05 29.31
C LYS A 132 27.59 -15.42 29.49
#